data_AF-A0A0E3U868-F1
#
_entry.id   AF-A0A0E3U868-F1
#
_cell.length_a   1.000
_cell.length_b   1.000
_cell.length_c   1.000
_cell.angle_alpha   90.00
_cell.angle_beta   90.00
_cell.angle_gamma   90.00
#
_symmetry.space_group_name_H-M   'P 1'
#
loop_
_entity.id
_entity.type
_entity.pdbx_description
1 polymer ?
#
loop_
_entity_poly.entity_id
_entity_poly.type
_entity_poly.pdbx_seq_one_letter_code
_entity_poly.pdbx_strand_id
1 'polypeptide(L)'
;MIADAIQALRSALHPCRNRESSSAHLTQAMNTLQDRLQDCSPGSAELTRAIERVDAAFTANDGWPLIKRCFARDVDRSAFVKRLVRNHVCTTPVGAEHVRRKMSAAQLDTVAIQLCSALRPHVREEIVSRWSHAEDTGVHLMQGGFIAIGIPGTDFRLSLMDAGFSHPGLNLTQAEVTQLLLARPDGTPPGTTLLDAMPTLAQDHALASLRIIGAALGAHGRLLPGLDPETVHSVACAAHDGLSQVTGSLAERESLARFFHWVGDDLRAGQSRQAIATIRAQTSPSEDPRSDEIARALLASGEDVRRANGLRAGVDRHRAAFHYDRAAQPRLAAEQYLAAARIFAVAGDRPMAAGNYASAAEKLSACGTFTPMVTALAHAIEIYGSDFRAVSKLGARCAEVFAGRGFHISAAMVHELVFTRLEVLEQDASVNAATLESLLADHVAKAEAAFAAVGLSAFDESIPSLIRTAIDARLHRFTPEGLQGDGYRILFEDHSDTISAEAFDKQAPTEWLLLRRGLSTASHQVYELMTSATRHALISRGSPHPYLRQPLTASDFIDGIDALDMLTAATAGAGSDMPEATPDSEASVTSEWTRL
;
A
#
# COMPACT_ATOMS: atom_id res chain seq x y z
N MET A 1 3.60 55.37 -69.00
CA MET A 1 2.14 55.50 -68.86
C MET A 1 1.50 54.32 -68.11
N ILE A 2 1.59 53.06 -68.55
CA ILE A 2 1.01 51.93 -67.77
C ILE A 2 1.85 51.59 -66.52
N ALA A 3 3.17 51.70 -66.61
CA ALA A 3 4.07 51.46 -65.47
C ALA A 3 3.88 52.48 -64.33
N ASP A 4 3.65 53.74 -64.69
CA ASP A 4 3.49 54.83 -63.72
C ASP A 4 2.15 54.72 -62.97
N ALA A 5 1.10 54.23 -63.64
CA ALA A 5 -0.19 53.95 -63.04
C ALA A 5 -0.14 52.76 -62.05
N ILE A 6 0.67 51.72 -62.35
CA ILE A 6 0.89 50.59 -61.44
C ILE A 6 1.76 50.99 -60.25
N GLN A 7 2.74 51.88 -60.45
CA GLN A 7 3.55 52.44 -59.37
C GLN A 7 2.70 53.31 -58.44
N ALA A 8 1.80 54.13 -58.99
CA ALA A 8 0.85 54.97 -58.24
C ALA A 8 -0.20 54.14 -57.48
N LEU A 9 -0.68 53.03 -58.05
CA LEU A 9 -1.56 52.08 -57.35
C LEU A 9 -0.83 51.34 -56.21
N ARG A 10 0.44 50.96 -56.41
CA ARG A 10 1.26 50.33 -55.36
C ARG A 10 1.61 51.29 -54.23
N SER A 11 1.84 52.57 -54.52
CA SER A 11 2.09 53.59 -53.49
C SER A 11 0.82 54.07 -52.80
N ALA A 12 -0.35 54.04 -53.46
CA ALA A 12 -1.65 54.34 -52.85
C ALA A 12 -2.22 53.19 -52.00
N LEU A 13 -1.88 51.94 -52.31
CA LEU A 13 -2.26 50.77 -51.49
C LEU A 13 -1.33 50.53 -50.29
N HIS A 14 -0.17 51.19 -50.22
CA HIS A 14 0.81 50.97 -49.17
C HIS A 14 0.61 51.70 -47.83
N PRO A 15 -0.22 52.76 -47.67
CA PRO A 15 -0.48 53.32 -46.34
C PRO A 15 -1.70 52.70 -45.61
N CYS A 16 -2.50 51.85 -46.26
CA CYS A 16 -3.77 51.36 -45.68
C CYS A 16 -3.74 49.94 -45.10
N ARG A 17 -2.56 49.31 -44.98
CA ARG A 17 -2.39 48.19 -44.04
C ARG A 17 -1.86 48.77 -42.75
N ASN A 18 -2.79 49.06 -41.84
CA ASN A 18 -2.50 49.23 -40.42
C ASN A 18 -1.57 48.08 -39.99
N ARG A 19 -0.27 48.36 -39.92
CA ARG A 19 0.68 47.60 -39.12
C ARG A 19 0.39 47.97 -37.66
N GLU A 20 -0.75 47.52 -37.15
CA GLU A 20 -0.73 47.02 -35.79
C GLU A 20 0.37 45.96 -35.81
N SER A 21 1.43 46.19 -35.04
CA SER A 21 2.61 45.33 -35.05
C SER A 21 2.16 43.88 -34.90
N SER A 22 2.79 42.92 -35.59
CA SER A 22 2.38 41.52 -35.48
C SER A 22 2.33 41.01 -34.03
N SER A 23 3.08 41.67 -33.13
CA SER A 23 2.97 41.51 -31.67
C SER A 23 1.59 41.91 -31.11
N ALA A 24 1.03 43.06 -31.51
CA ALA A 24 -0.28 43.53 -31.06
C ALA A 24 -1.40 42.57 -31.48
N HIS A 25 -1.31 41.97 -32.68
CA HIS A 25 -2.29 40.98 -33.14
C HIS A 25 -2.25 39.69 -32.31
N LEU A 26 -1.06 39.21 -31.94
CA LEU A 26 -0.89 38.03 -31.07
C LEU A 26 -1.43 38.30 -29.66
N THR A 27 -1.07 39.45 -29.08
CA THR A 27 -1.58 39.89 -27.77
C THR A 27 -3.10 40.04 -27.79
N GLN A 28 -3.68 40.63 -28.84
CA GLN A 28 -5.13 40.76 -28.98
C GLN A 28 -5.83 39.40 -29.05
N ALA A 29 -5.26 38.43 -29.78
CA ALA A 29 -5.79 37.09 -29.87
C ALA A 29 -5.78 36.37 -28.50
N MET A 30 -4.67 36.49 -27.75
CA MET A 30 -4.55 35.95 -26.39
C MET A 30 -5.50 36.62 -25.40
N ASN A 31 -5.59 37.95 -25.41
CA ASN A 31 -6.52 38.69 -24.54
C ASN A 31 -7.97 38.28 -24.84
N THR A 32 -8.33 38.18 -26.12
CA THR A 32 -9.67 37.71 -26.50
C THR A 32 -9.93 36.30 -25.99
N LEU A 33 -8.95 35.39 -26.05
CA LEU A 33 -9.11 34.05 -25.50
C LEU A 33 -9.28 34.10 -23.98
N GLN A 34 -8.47 34.88 -23.27
CA GLN A 34 -8.52 35.02 -21.82
C GLN A 34 -9.88 35.56 -21.35
N ASP A 35 -10.40 36.60 -21.99
CA ASP A 35 -11.73 37.16 -21.71
C ASP A 35 -12.83 36.09 -21.89
N ARG A 36 -12.75 35.30 -22.96
CA ARG A 36 -13.74 34.25 -23.23
C ARG A 36 -13.62 33.07 -22.27
N LEU A 37 -12.45 32.77 -21.74
CA LEU A 37 -12.28 31.76 -20.70
C LEU A 37 -12.89 32.21 -19.36
N GLN A 38 -13.06 33.51 -19.15
CA GLN A 38 -13.72 34.06 -17.96
C GLN A 38 -15.24 34.18 -18.14
N ASP A 39 -15.70 34.62 -19.31
CA ASP A 39 -17.10 35.04 -19.50
C ASP A 39 -18.00 33.97 -20.14
N CYS A 40 -17.44 33.00 -20.86
CA CYS A 40 -18.23 32.03 -21.63
C CYS A 40 -18.45 30.71 -20.89
N SER A 41 -19.53 30.00 -21.25
CA SER A 41 -19.78 28.65 -20.75
C SER A 41 -18.90 27.60 -21.44
N PRO A 42 -18.60 26.47 -20.75
CA PRO A 42 -17.90 25.34 -21.37
C PRO A 42 -18.65 24.83 -22.60
N GLY A 43 -17.90 24.58 -23.69
CA GLY A 43 -18.46 24.12 -24.97
C GLY A 43 -19.10 25.19 -25.87
N SER A 44 -19.09 26.47 -25.48
CA SER A 44 -19.64 27.54 -26.32
C SER A 44 -18.93 27.69 -27.68
N ALA A 45 -19.70 28.14 -28.67
CA ALA A 45 -19.18 28.44 -30.00
C ALA A 45 -18.28 29.69 -30.00
N GLU A 46 -18.50 30.66 -29.10
CA GLU A 46 -17.56 31.78 -28.93
C GLU A 46 -16.20 31.32 -28.45
N LEU A 47 -16.15 30.45 -27.43
CA LEU A 47 -14.89 29.92 -26.93
C LEU A 47 -14.17 29.08 -28.00
N THR A 48 -14.90 28.26 -28.75
CA THR A 48 -14.32 27.49 -29.87
C THR A 48 -13.67 28.43 -30.91
N ARG A 49 -14.36 29.49 -31.31
CA ARG A 49 -13.84 30.49 -32.27
C ARG A 49 -12.64 31.25 -31.73
N ALA A 50 -12.61 31.55 -30.43
CA ALA A 50 -11.46 32.20 -29.80
C ALA A 50 -10.21 31.30 -29.81
N ILE A 51 -10.38 30.02 -29.50
CA ILE A 51 -9.31 29.00 -29.58
C ILE A 51 -8.78 28.89 -31.01
N GLU A 52 -9.67 28.76 -32.00
CA GLU A 52 -9.28 28.66 -33.42
C GLU A 52 -8.54 29.92 -33.91
N ARG A 53 -8.88 31.10 -33.38
CA ARG A 53 -8.20 32.36 -33.71
C ARG A 53 -6.77 32.36 -33.16
N VAL A 54 -6.56 31.90 -31.93
CA VAL A 54 -5.21 31.75 -31.35
C VAL A 54 -4.41 30.69 -32.12
N ASP A 55 -5.03 29.54 -32.43
CA ASP A 55 -4.41 28.51 -33.27
C ASP A 55 -3.90 29.09 -34.60
N ALA A 56 -4.75 29.85 -35.30
CA ALA A 56 -4.40 30.47 -36.57
C ALA A 56 -3.29 31.53 -36.43
N ALA A 57 -3.36 32.37 -35.40
CA ALA A 57 -2.40 33.45 -35.16
C ALA A 57 -0.99 32.91 -34.87
N PHE A 58 -0.87 31.87 -34.04
CA PHE A 58 0.42 31.26 -33.71
C PHE A 58 0.92 30.25 -34.78
N THR A 59 0.01 29.76 -35.64
CA THR A 59 0.37 29.04 -36.86
C THR A 59 0.80 29.98 -38.00
N ALA A 60 0.54 31.29 -37.92
CA ALA A 60 0.99 32.25 -38.92
C ALA A 60 2.48 32.62 -38.74
N ASN A 61 3.11 33.13 -39.81
CA ASN A 61 4.58 33.37 -39.90
C ASN A 61 5.14 34.30 -38.83
N ASP A 62 4.31 35.10 -38.18
CA ASP A 62 4.73 36.04 -37.17
C ASP A 62 4.70 35.44 -35.75
N GLY A 63 3.77 34.53 -35.45
CA GLY A 63 3.65 33.87 -34.14
C GLY A 63 4.52 32.62 -33.98
N TRP A 64 4.73 31.87 -35.06
CA TRP A 64 5.55 30.65 -35.01
C TRP A 64 7.01 30.85 -34.57
N PRO A 65 7.71 31.94 -34.95
CA PRO A 65 9.06 32.18 -34.45
C PRO A 65 9.15 32.25 -32.93
N LEU A 66 8.10 32.70 -32.23
CA LEU A 66 8.04 32.70 -30.76
C LEU A 66 7.99 31.27 -30.22
N ILE A 67 7.05 30.46 -30.73
CA ILE A 67 6.90 29.06 -30.33
C ILE A 67 8.14 28.23 -30.70
N LYS A 68 8.67 28.40 -31.90
CA LYS A 68 9.82 27.64 -32.42
C LYS A 68 11.10 27.89 -31.61
N ARG A 69 11.22 29.04 -30.94
CA ARG A 69 12.34 29.31 -30.01
C ARG A 69 12.24 28.46 -28.75
N CYS A 70 11.03 28.18 -28.28
CA CYS A 70 10.78 27.41 -27.05
C CYS A 70 10.89 25.89 -27.24
N PHE A 71 10.60 25.37 -28.44
CA PHE A 71 10.48 23.92 -28.69
C PHE A 71 11.45 23.37 -29.77
N ALA A 72 11.77 22.07 -29.70
CA ALA A 72 12.62 21.33 -30.64
C ALA A 72 11.94 21.05 -32.01
N ARG A 73 12.73 20.69 -33.04
CA ARG A 73 12.44 20.98 -34.47
C ARG A 73 11.46 20.08 -35.24
N ASP A 74 11.03 18.92 -34.74
CA ASP A 74 10.41 17.90 -35.61
C ASP A 74 8.93 17.62 -35.33
N VAL A 75 8.07 18.62 -35.49
CA VAL A 75 6.60 18.41 -35.43
C VAL A 75 5.89 19.26 -36.48
N ASP A 76 4.80 18.72 -37.05
CA ASP A 76 3.84 19.48 -37.84
C ASP A 76 3.40 20.74 -37.06
N ARG A 77 3.71 21.91 -37.62
CA ARG A 77 3.45 23.23 -37.04
C ARG A 77 2.00 23.39 -36.59
N SER A 78 1.04 23.01 -37.44
CA SER A 78 -0.38 23.20 -37.18
C SER A 78 -0.85 22.28 -36.05
N ALA A 79 -0.42 21.02 -36.10
CA ALA A 79 -0.75 20.05 -35.05
C ALA A 79 -0.13 20.43 -33.70
N PHE A 80 1.12 20.92 -33.69
CA PHE A 80 1.84 21.30 -32.49
C PHE A 80 1.22 22.53 -31.80
N VAL A 81 0.94 23.60 -32.56
CA VAL A 81 0.29 24.80 -32.02
C VAL A 81 -1.07 24.44 -31.43
N LYS A 82 -1.88 23.63 -32.12
CA LYS A 82 -3.17 23.16 -31.59
C LYS A 82 -3.03 22.42 -30.27
N ARG A 83 -2.00 21.59 -30.10
CA ARG A 83 -1.72 20.89 -28.83
C ARG A 83 -1.36 21.89 -27.74
N LEU A 84 -0.49 22.85 -28.05
CA LEU A 84 -0.06 23.88 -27.10
C LEU A 84 -1.23 24.77 -26.64
N VAL A 85 -2.02 25.29 -27.58
CA VAL A 85 -3.19 26.13 -27.27
C VAL A 85 -4.21 25.37 -26.44
N ARG A 86 -4.51 24.10 -26.78
CA ARG A 86 -5.40 23.27 -25.98
C ARG A 86 -4.88 23.04 -24.57
N ASN A 87 -3.59 22.77 -24.42
CA ASN A 87 -2.98 22.56 -23.11
C ASN A 87 -3.03 23.85 -22.26
N HIS A 88 -2.77 25.01 -22.87
CA HIS A 88 -2.93 26.31 -22.21
C HIS A 88 -4.39 26.57 -21.79
N VAL A 89 -5.36 26.29 -22.65
CA VAL A 89 -6.79 26.43 -22.34
C VAL A 89 -7.19 25.56 -21.14
N CYS A 90 -6.62 24.36 -21.03
CA CYS A 90 -6.86 23.45 -19.89
C CYS A 90 -6.38 24.01 -18.55
N THR A 91 -5.60 25.09 -18.53
CA THR A 91 -5.18 25.72 -17.27
C THR A 91 -6.34 26.45 -16.58
N THR A 92 -7.50 26.65 -17.22
CA THR A 92 -8.67 27.29 -16.59
C THR A 92 -9.80 26.27 -16.37
N PRO A 93 -10.70 26.45 -15.37
CA PRO A 93 -11.83 25.55 -15.16
C PRO A 93 -12.72 25.40 -16.40
N VAL A 94 -13.11 26.52 -17.00
CA VAL A 94 -13.98 26.56 -18.20
C VAL A 94 -13.30 25.89 -19.39
N GLY A 95 -12.01 26.18 -19.59
CA GLY A 95 -11.24 25.60 -20.68
C GLY A 95 -10.99 24.10 -20.49
N ALA A 96 -10.67 23.65 -19.28
CA ALA A 96 -10.52 22.24 -18.96
C ALA A 96 -11.81 21.46 -19.25
N GLU A 97 -12.96 21.97 -18.83
CA GLU A 97 -14.24 21.32 -19.12
C GLU A 97 -14.60 21.37 -20.61
N HIS A 98 -14.30 22.47 -21.31
CA HIS A 98 -14.45 22.53 -22.77
C HIS A 98 -13.63 21.43 -23.47
N VAL A 99 -12.39 21.22 -23.04
CA VAL A 99 -11.50 20.23 -23.65
C VAL A 99 -11.88 18.80 -23.28
N ARG A 100 -12.33 18.54 -22.03
CA ARG A 100 -12.81 17.21 -21.60
C ARG A 100 -14.01 16.69 -22.41
N ARG A 101 -14.81 17.58 -22.99
CA ARG A 101 -15.90 17.19 -23.92
C ARG A 101 -15.39 16.59 -25.23
N LYS A 102 -14.11 16.78 -25.57
CA LYS A 102 -13.50 16.34 -26.83
C LYS A 102 -12.35 15.35 -26.62
N MET A 103 -11.79 15.26 -25.42
CA MET A 103 -10.60 14.45 -25.10
C MET A 103 -10.68 13.84 -23.70
N SER A 104 -10.18 12.61 -23.53
CA SER A 104 -10.05 12.00 -22.21
C SER A 104 -8.87 12.58 -21.43
N ALA A 105 -8.86 12.40 -20.10
CA ALA A 105 -7.74 12.82 -19.25
C ALA A 105 -6.41 12.21 -19.70
N ALA A 106 -6.38 10.91 -20.04
CA ALA A 106 -5.19 10.23 -20.53
C ALA A 106 -4.64 10.83 -21.84
N GLN A 107 -5.52 11.30 -22.73
CA GLN A 107 -5.08 11.99 -23.95
C GLN A 107 -4.47 13.37 -23.64
N LEU A 108 -5.00 14.07 -22.63
CA LEU A 108 -4.43 15.35 -22.19
C LEU A 108 -3.07 15.18 -21.51
N ASP A 109 -2.92 14.14 -20.69
CA ASP A 109 -1.63 13.73 -20.12
C ASP A 109 -0.59 13.43 -21.21
N THR A 110 -0.98 12.70 -22.25
CA THR A 110 -0.11 12.41 -23.40
C THR A 110 0.33 13.68 -24.11
N VAL A 111 -0.57 14.64 -24.28
CA VAL A 111 -0.24 15.96 -24.87
C VAL A 111 0.70 16.74 -23.97
N ALA A 112 0.48 16.73 -22.64
CA ALA A 112 1.36 17.40 -21.68
C ALA A 112 2.78 16.83 -21.73
N ILE A 113 2.94 15.50 -21.75
CA ILE A 113 4.23 14.83 -21.95
C ILE A 113 4.91 15.33 -23.22
N GLN A 114 4.22 15.27 -24.36
CA GLN A 114 4.80 15.62 -25.66
C GLN A 114 5.28 17.07 -25.71
N LEU A 115 4.53 17.99 -25.08
CA LEU A 115 4.91 19.39 -25.00
C LEU A 115 6.11 19.60 -24.08
N CYS A 116 6.11 18.98 -22.90
CA CYS A 116 7.23 19.07 -21.94
C CYS A 116 8.52 18.47 -22.52
N SER A 117 8.44 17.29 -23.15
CA SER A 117 9.59 16.63 -23.79
C SER A 117 10.12 17.39 -25.00
N ALA A 118 9.29 18.25 -25.62
CA ALA A 118 9.69 19.06 -26.75
C ALA A 118 10.35 20.39 -26.34
N LEU A 119 10.34 20.77 -25.05
CA LEU A 119 11.00 22.00 -24.58
C LEU A 119 12.49 21.95 -24.90
N ARG A 120 13.04 23.08 -25.37
CA ARG A 120 14.50 23.19 -25.52
C ARG A 120 15.16 23.27 -24.15
N PRO A 121 16.40 22.74 -24.00
CA PRO A 121 17.10 22.71 -22.71
C PRO A 121 17.14 24.07 -21.99
N HIS A 122 17.55 25.14 -22.70
CA HIS A 122 17.62 26.49 -22.11
C HIS A 122 16.25 27.05 -21.67
N VAL A 123 15.14 26.65 -22.31
CA VAL A 123 13.79 27.07 -21.90
C VAL A 123 13.34 26.31 -20.65
N ARG A 124 13.63 25.01 -20.56
CA ARG A 124 13.42 24.21 -19.35
C ARG A 124 14.21 24.79 -18.18
N GLU A 125 15.50 25.08 -18.39
CA GLU A 125 16.36 25.69 -17.37
C GLU A 125 15.83 27.04 -16.89
N GLU A 126 15.33 27.89 -17.80
CA GLU A 126 14.73 29.18 -17.44
C GLU A 126 13.41 29.00 -16.66
N ILE A 127 12.57 28.02 -17.00
CA ILE A 127 11.38 27.69 -16.22
C ILE A 127 11.77 27.34 -14.78
N VAL A 128 12.75 26.44 -14.62
CA VAL A 128 13.21 25.98 -13.30
C VAL A 128 13.84 27.12 -12.50
N SER A 129 14.69 27.95 -13.12
CA SER A 129 15.38 29.03 -12.40
C SER A 129 14.42 30.07 -11.81
N ARG A 130 13.31 30.35 -12.51
CA ARG A 130 12.26 31.27 -12.04
C ARG A 130 11.59 30.85 -10.75
N TRP A 131 11.55 29.56 -10.42
CA TRP A 131 10.92 29.07 -9.18
C TRP A 131 11.61 29.58 -7.91
N SER A 132 12.87 29.99 -8.03
CA SER A 132 13.64 30.61 -6.94
C SER A 132 13.40 32.12 -6.79
N HIS A 133 12.71 32.76 -7.74
CA HIS A 133 12.46 34.20 -7.69
C HIS A 133 11.33 34.55 -6.72
N ALA A 134 11.44 35.72 -6.09
CA ALA A 134 10.42 36.22 -5.17
C ALA A 134 9.17 36.75 -5.89
N GLU A 135 9.35 37.21 -7.13
CA GLU A 135 8.31 37.76 -8.01
C GLU A 135 8.38 37.06 -9.36
N ASP A 136 7.23 36.75 -9.96
CA ASP A 136 7.09 36.02 -11.22
C ASP A 136 7.79 34.65 -11.23
N THR A 137 7.31 33.75 -10.38
CA THR A 137 7.80 32.35 -10.36
C THR A 137 7.43 31.60 -11.64
N GLY A 138 6.47 32.13 -12.42
CA GLY A 138 5.86 31.42 -13.54
C GLY A 138 5.08 30.18 -13.13
N VAL A 139 4.87 29.93 -11.83
CA VAL A 139 4.04 28.82 -11.32
C VAL A 139 2.68 29.38 -11.00
N HIS A 140 1.63 28.73 -11.49
CA HIS A 140 0.25 29.14 -11.25
C HIS A 140 -0.52 27.98 -10.62
N LEU A 141 -1.26 28.27 -9.54
CA LEU A 141 -2.22 27.35 -8.96
C LEU A 141 -3.61 27.71 -9.49
N MET A 142 -4.18 26.83 -10.31
CA MET A 142 -5.42 27.15 -11.01
C MET A 142 -6.65 26.73 -10.20
N GLN A 143 -7.77 27.45 -10.37
CA GLN A 143 -9.07 27.02 -9.82
C GLN A 143 -9.42 25.63 -10.38
N GLY A 144 -9.55 24.62 -9.51
CA GLY A 144 -9.68 23.21 -9.88
C GLY A 144 -8.47 22.32 -9.56
N GLY A 145 -7.44 22.88 -8.92
CA GLY A 145 -6.38 22.09 -8.28
C GLY A 145 -5.26 21.62 -9.22
N PHE A 146 -5.04 22.29 -10.35
CA PHE A 146 -3.93 21.96 -11.25
C PHE A 146 -2.80 22.96 -11.14
N ILE A 147 -1.57 22.46 -11.27
CA ILE A 147 -0.38 23.27 -11.37
C ILE A 147 -0.15 23.57 -12.85
N ALA A 148 0.08 24.84 -13.17
CA ALA A 148 0.50 25.25 -14.51
C ALA A 148 1.81 26.05 -14.44
N ILE A 149 2.65 25.90 -15.46
CA ILE A 149 3.90 26.65 -15.59
C ILE A 149 3.87 27.54 -16.84
N GLY A 150 4.27 28.80 -16.70
CA GLY A 150 4.44 29.73 -17.82
C GLY A 150 5.60 29.31 -18.72
N ILE A 151 5.44 29.49 -20.03
CA ILE A 151 6.53 29.31 -20.99
C ILE A 151 7.23 30.66 -21.18
N PRO A 152 8.54 30.77 -20.85
CA PRO A 152 9.30 32.00 -20.98
C PRO A 152 9.19 32.67 -22.36
N GLY A 153 8.97 33.98 -22.34
CA GLY A 153 8.85 34.79 -23.56
C GLY A 153 7.55 34.61 -24.34
N THR A 154 6.54 33.96 -23.75
CA THR A 154 5.21 33.77 -24.34
C THR A 154 4.11 33.92 -23.28
N ASP A 155 2.87 34.14 -23.72
CA ASP A 155 1.69 34.14 -22.84
C ASP A 155 1.11 32.73 -22.61
N PHE A 156 1.77 31.69 -23.13
CA PHE A 156 1.32 30.32 -22.98
C PHE A 156 1.73 29.71 -21.65
N ARG A 157 0.90 28.77 -21.20
CA ARG A 157 1.10 27.98 -19.99
C ARG A 157 1.03 26.51 -20.33
N LEU A 158 1.84 25.69 -19.66
CA LEU A 158 1.75 24.25 -19.70
C LEU A 158 1.07 23.75 -18.44
N SER A 159 -0.02 23.01 -18.60
CA SER A 159 -0.67 22.29 -17.49
C SER A 159 0.20 21.10 -17.11
N LEU A 160 0.67 21.08 -15.87
CA LEU A 160 1.36 19.94 -15.28
C LEU A 160 0.33 18.99 -14.67
N MET A 161 -0.26 18.19 -15.55
CA MET A 161 -1.07 17.03 -15.16
C MET A 161 -0.15 15.91 -14.66
N ASP A 162 -0.71 14.78 -14.25
CA ASP A 162 0.04 13.64 -13.72
C ASP A 162 1.29 13.35 -14.56
N ALA A 163 1.12 13.20 -15.87
CA ALA A 163 2.19 12.82 -16.77
C ALA A 163 3.24 13.93 -17.01
N GLY A 164 2.90 15.19 -16.73
CA GLY A 164 3.84 16.31 -16.79
C GLY A 164 4.99 16.20 -15.80
N PHE A 165 4.77 15.59 -14.64
CA PHE A 165 5.78 15.36 -13.59
C PHE A 165 6.57 14.06 -13.74
N SER A 166 6.24 13.25 -14.74
CA SER A 166 6.91 11.97 -14.98
C SER A 166 8.29 12.13 -15.64
N HIS A 167 9.07 11.04 -15.69
CA HIS A 167 10.35 10.99 -16.42
C HIS A 167 10.25 11.39 -17.90
N PRO A 168 9.23 10.97 -18.69
CA PRO A 168 9.06 11.48 -20.05
C PRO A 168 8.50 12.93 -20.11
N GLY A 169 8.04 13.51 -18.99
CA GLY A 169 7.57 14.89 -18.89
C GLY A 169 8.71 15.89 -18.65
N LEU A 170 8.60 16.71 -17.61
CA LEU A 170 9.64 17.69 -17.23
C LEU A 170 10.95 17.04 -16.75
N ASN A 171 10.88 15.78 -16.31
CA ASN A 171 12.01 15.02 -15.78
C ASN A 171 12.79 15.82 -14.71
N LEU A 172 12.09 16.22 -13.66
CA LEU A 172 12.68 17.06 -12.61
C LEU A 172 13.57 16.22 -11.70
N THR A 173 14.74 16.78 -11.37
CA THR A 173 15.61 16.24 -10.32
C THR A 173 15.06 16.58 -8.94
N GLN A 174 15.54 15.91 -7.88
CA GLN A 174 15.12 16.19 -6.51
C GLN A 174 15.29 17.67 -6.12
N ALA A 175 16.38 18.31 -6.55
CA ALA A 175 16.64 19.71 -6.27
C ALA A 175 15.63 20.64 -6.97
N GLU A 176 15.28 20.35 -8.22
CA GLU A 176 14.32 21.14 -8.99
C GLU A 176 12.90 20.98 -8.43
N VAL A 177 12.50 19.77 -8.01
CA VAL A 177 11.20 19.57 -7.36
C VAL A 177 11.15 20.24 -5.99
N THR A 178 12.24 20.23 -5.24
CA THR A 178 12.33 20.97 -3.97
C THR A 178 12.14 22.47 -4.20
N GLN A 179 12.77 23.03 -5.24
CA GLN A 179 12.56 24.44 -5.62
C GLN A 179 11.11 24.71 -6.01
N LEU A 180 10.48 23.82 -6.78
CA LEU A 180 9.07 23.94 -7.16
C LEU A 180 8.14 23.93 -5.94
N LEU A 181 8.36 23.02 -4.98
CA LEU A 181 7.56 22.93 -3.76
C LEU A 181 7.69 24.18 -2.88
N LEU A 182 8.86 24.82 -2.88
CA LEU A 182 9.14 26.07 -2.16
C LEU A 182 8.74 27.33 -2.94
N ALA A 183 8.38 27.20 -4.22
CA ALA A 183 7.96 28.32 -5.04
C ALA A 183 6.63 28.89 -4.54
N ARG A 184 6.42 30.19 -4.77
CA ARG A 184 5.17 30.90 -4.46
C ARG A 184 4.30 30.96 -5.72
N PRO A 185 3.26 30.14 -5.84
CA PRO A 185 2.42 30.13 -7.03
C PRO A 185 1.51 31.35 -7.07
N ASP A 186 1.35 31.92 -8.26
CA ASP A 186 0.34 32.95 -8.51
C ASP A 186 -1.06 32.41 -8.25
N GLY A 187 -1.93 33.28 -7.72
CA GLY A 187 -3.30 32.92 -7.36
C GLY A 187 -3.48 32.43 -5.92
N THR A 188 -2.40 32.40 -5.12
CA THR A 188 -2.44 32.05 -3.69
C THR A 188 -2.23 33.28 -2.80
N PRO A 189 -2.62 33.22 -1.51
CA PRO A 189 -2.33 34.28 -0.55
C PRO A 189 -0.81 34.59 -0.47
N PRO A 190 -0.43 35.84 -0.17
CA PRO A 190 0.99 36.20 -0.05
C PRO A 190 1.73 35.33 0.96
N GLY A 191 2.86 34.76 0.54
CA GLY A 191 3.72 33.92 1.38
C GLY A 191 3.40 32.43 1.35
N THR A 192 2.28 32.01 0.75
CA THR A 192 1.94 30.59 0.57
C THR A 192 2.87 29.94 -0.46
N THR A 193 3.48 28.82 -0.10
CA THR A 193 4.28 27.99 -1.01
C THR A 193 3.40 26.96 -1.72
N LEU A 194 3.92 26.34 -2.79
CA LEU A 194 3.21 25.23 -3.42
C LEU A 194 3.02 24.06 -2.44
N LEU A 195 4.01 23.76 -1.60
CA LEU A 195 3.92 22.71 -0.58
C LEU A 195 2.72 22.92 0.35
N ASP A 196 2.45 24.15 0.77
CA ASP A 196 1.30 24.49 1.63
C ASP A 196 -0.05 24.21 0.95
N ALA A 197 -0.10 24.32 -0.38
CA ALA A 197 -1.31 24.06 -1.17
C ALA A 197 -1.51 22.56 -1.48
N MET A 198 -0.46 21.76 -1.41
CA MET A 198 -0.46 20.34 -1.80
C MET A 198 -1.49 19.46 -1.06
N PRO A 199 -1.81 19.63 0.23
CA PRO A 199 -2.82 18.80 0.89
C PRO A 199 -4.19 18.86 0.23
N THR A 200 -4.58 20.05 -0.26
CA THR A 200 -5.83 20.21 -1.02
C THR A 200 -5.71 19.56 -2.40
N LEU A 201 -4.56 19.71 -3.05
CA LEU A 201 -4.29 19.10 -4.36
C LEU A 201 -4.28 17.57 -4.33
N ALA A 202 -3.82 16.97 -3.24
CA ALA A 202 -3.75 15.52 -3.09
C ALA A 202 -5.13 14.86 -3.04
N GLN A 203 -6.17 15.57 -2.59
CA GLN A 203 -7.55 15.07 -2.56
C GLN A 203 -8.13 14.94 -3.97
N ASP A 204 -7.89 15.92 -4.83
CA ASP A 204 -8.43 15.96 -6.20
C ASP A 204 -7.51 15.24 -7.21
N HIS A 205 -6.19 15.27 -6.98
CA HIS A 205 -5.14 14.83 -7.91
C HIS A 205 -4.06 14.00 -7.20
N ALA A 206 -4.47 12.92 -6.54
CA ALA A 206 -3.58 12.06 -5.74
C ALA A 206 -2.36 11.56 -6.53
N LEU A 207 -2.51 11.21 -7.82
CA LEU A 207 -1.42 10.68 -8.65
C LEU A 207 -0.36 11.73 -8.99
N ALA A 208 -0.77 12.94 -9.37
CA ALA A 208 0.16 14.05 -9.59
C ALA A 208 0.88 14.41 -8.29
N SER A 209 0.16 14.42 -7.17
CA SER A 209 0.74 14.67 -5.85
C SER A 209 1.75 13.61 -5.43
N LEU A 210 1.46 12.34 -5.72
CA LEU A 210 2.38 11.23 -5.50
C LEU A 210 3.68 11.41 -6.30
N ARG A 211 3.59 11.87 -7.56
CA ARG A 211 4.78 12.09 -8.40
C ARG A 211 5.64 13.25 -7.91
N ILE A 212 5.02 14.36 -7.56
CA ILE A 212 5.75 15.53 -7.04
C ILE A 212 6.45 15.15 -5.73
N ILE A 213 5.71 14.59 -4.75
CA ILE A 213 6.31 14.20 -3.48
C ILE A 213 7.33 13.08 -3.67
N GLY A 214 7.01 12.06 -4.47
CA GLY A 214 7.93 10.96 -4.78
C GLY A 214 9.24 11.42 -5.40
N ALA A 215 9.24 12.47 -6.22
CA ALA A 215 10.44 13.06 -6.80
C ALA A 215 11.18 14.02 -5.85
N ALA A 216 10.48 14.63 -4.88
CA ALA A 216 11.11 15.40 -3.79
C ALA A 216 11.85 14.49 -2.80
N LEU A 217 11.44 13.22 -2.71
CA LEU A 217 12.09 12.19 -1.92
C LEU A 217 13.27 11.60 -2.70
N GLY A 218 14.48 11.80 -2.18
CA GLY A 218 15.68 11.21 -2.76
C GLY A 218 15.63 9.69 -2.71
N ALA A 219 16.59 9.02 -3.34
CA ALA A 219 16.62 7.55 -3.39
C ALA A 219 16.49 6.91 -2.00
N HIS A 220 17.07 7.49 -0.95
CA HIS A 220 16.97 6.95 0.41
C HIS A 220 15.71 7.39 1.19
N GLY A 221 14.72 8.00 0.55
CA GLY A 221 13.53 8.56 1.20
C GLY A 221 13.83 9.83 2.02
N ARG A 222 14.94 10.52 1.74
CA ARG A 222 15.37 11.73 2.46
C ARG A 222 14.98 12.99 1.71
N LEU A 223 14.64 14.03 2.47
CA LEU A 223 14.34 15.36 1.96
C LEU A 223 15.60 16.21 1.84
N LEU A 224 15.58 17.16 0.89
CA LEU A 224 16.55 18.25 0.86
C LEU A 224 16.19 19.32 1.90
N PRO A 225 17.16 20.12 2.36
CA PRO A 225 16.91 21.20 3.31
C PRO A 225 15.84 22.18 2.81
N GLY A 226 15.00 22.67 3.72
CA GLY A 226 13.97 23.66 3.44
C GLY A 226 12.54 23.10 3.32
N LEU A 227 12.39 21.80 3.04
CA LEU A 227 11.08 21.14 3.09
C LEU A 227 10.78 20.71 4.53
N ASP A 228 9.63 21.13 5.04
CA ASP A 228 9.13 20.69 6.34
C ASP A 228 8.71 19.20 6.30
N PRO A 229 9.32 18.32 7.10
CA PRO A 229 9.00 16.89 7.07
C PRO A 229 7.54 16.58 7.43
N GLU A 230 6.92 17.33 8.33
CA GLU A 230 5.53 17.09 8.75
C GLU A 230 4.54 17.43 7.63
N THR A 231 4.72 18.58 6.97
CA THR A 231 3.90 18.97 5.83
C THR A 231 4.07 17.98 4.67
N VAL A 232 5.30 17.56 4.36
CA VAL A 232 5.53 16.52 3.34
C VAL A 232 4.87 15.19 3.75
N HIS A 233 4.94 14.81 5.03
CA HIS A 233 4.30 13.59 5.52
C HIS A 233 2.78 13.63 5.36
N SER A 234 2.14 14.77 5.67
CA SER A 234 0.71 14.97 5.47
C SER A 234 0.30 14.77 4.00
N VAL A 235 1.02 15.40 3.07
CA VAL A 235 0.76 15.26 1.62
C VAL A 235 1.03 13.84 1.14
N ALA A 236 2.12 13.21 1.60
CA ALA A 236 2.46 11.83 1.27
C ALA A 236 1.36 10.86 1.72
N CYS A 237 0.80 11.06 2.92
CA CYS A 237 -0.32 10.27 3.43
C CYS A 237 -1.55 10.43 2.53
N ALA A 238 -1.97 11.66 2.24
CA ALA A 238 -3.14 11.93 1.41
C ALA A 238 -3.00 11.31 0.00
N ALA A 239 -1.83 11.48 -0.63
CA ALA A 239 -1.55 10.90 -1.95
C ALA A 239 -1.50 9.37 -1.92
N HIS A 240 -0.92 8.77 -0.87
CA HIS A 240 -0.89 7.32 -0.71
C HIS A 240 -2.31 6.76 -0.52
N ASP A 241 -3.08 7.31 0.42
CA ASP A 241 -4.40 6.81 0.78
C ASP A 241 -5.37 6.92 -0.43
N GLY A 242 -5.29 8.02 -1.19
CA GLY A 242 -6.05 8.24 -2.43
C GLY A 242 -5.70 7.29 -3.58
N LEU A 243 -4.50 6.67 -3.54
CA LEU A 243 -4.02 5.72 -4.56
C LEU A 243 -3.99 4.27 -4.05
N SER A 244 -4.64 3.99 -2.93
CA SER A 244 -4.74 2.64 -2.36
C SER A 244 -5.32 1.61 -3.35
N GLN A 245 -6.17 2.06 -4.29
CA GLN A 245 -6.81 1.23 -5.33
C GLN A 245 -6.15 1.32 -6.72
N VAL A 246 -5.16 2.21 -6.91
CA VAL A 246 -4.62 2.54 -8.24
C VAL A 246 -3.31 1.79 -8.50
N THR A 247 -3.28 1.01 -9.59
CA THR A 247 -2.13 0.24 -10.06
C THR A 247 -1.24 1.09 -10.98
N GLY A 248 0.09 0.88 -10.96
CA GLY A 248 0.98 1.30 -12.07
C GLY A 248 2.15 2.25 -11.78
N SER A 249 2.30 2.81 -10.57
CA SER A 249 3.47 3.62 -10.19
C SER A 249 4.34 2.87 -9.17
N LEU A 250 5.51 2.37 -9.61
CA LEU A 250 6.44 1.61 -8.76
C LEU A 250 7.55 2.48 -8.14
N ALA A 251 8.10 3.42 -8.92
CA ALA A 251 9.29 4.18 -8.52
C ALA A 251 9.01 5.12 -7.34
N GLU A 252 7.89 5.84 -7.39
CA GLU A 252 7.50 6.81 -6.35
C GLU A 252 7.13 6.11 -5.05
N ARG A 253 6.48 4.94 -5.13
CA ARG A 253 6.09 4.14 -3.95
C ARG A 253 7.30 3.62 -3.17
N GLU A 254 8.43 3.36 -3.84
CA GLU A 254 9.64 2.91 -3.14
C GLU A 254 10.26 4.04 -2.30
N SER A 255 10.37 5.24 -2.87
CA SER A 255 10.85 6.42 -2.14
C SER A 255 9.93 6.75 -0.96
N LEU A 256 8.60 6.63 -1.15
CA LEU A 256 7.61 6.82 -0.08
C LEU A 256 7.73 5.80 1.04
N ALA A 257 7.89 4.52 0.72
CA ALA A 257 8.08 3.49 1.75
C ALA A 257 9.29 3.80 2.64
N ARG A 258 10.40 4.26 2.05
CA ARG A 258 11.61 4.66 2.77
C ARG A 258 11.39 5.93 3.61
N PHE A 259 10.65 6.90 3.07
CA PHE A 259 10.30 8.14 3.77
C PHE A 259 9.38 7.89 4.96
N PHE A 260 8.29 7.12 4.79
CA PHE A 260 7.38 6.75 5.88
C PHE A 260 8.13 6.08 7.02
N HIS A 261 9.02 5.15 6.71
CA HIS A 261 9.88 4.55 7.72
C HIS A 261 10.79 5.57 8.41
N TRP A 262 11.40 6.50 7.67
CA TRP A 262 12.26 7.54 8.24
C TRP A 262 11.51 8.44 9.23
N VAL A 263 10.26 8.80 8.95
CA VAL A 263 9.41 9.62 9.84
C VAL A 263 8.67 8.81 10.91
N GLY A 264 8.85 7.48 10.95
CA GLY A 264 8.25 6.60 11.96
C GLY A 264 6.84 6.06 11.64
N ASP A 265 6.32 6.29 10.43
CA ASP A 265 5.05 5.72 9.95
C ASP A 265 5.28 4.33 9.32
N ASP A 266 5.63 3.36 10.16
CA ASP A 266 5.90 1.99 9.71
C ASP A 266 4.64 1.32 9.11
N LEU A 267 3.43 1.74 9.48
CA LEU A 267 2.19 1.20 8.89
C LEU A 267 2.10 1.52 7.39
N ARG A 268 2.24 2.81 7.01
CA ARG A 268 2.22 3.20 5.59
C ARG A 268 3.46 2.74 4.84
N ALA A 269 4.61 2.58 5.50
CA ALA A 269 5.77 1.94 4.90
C ALA A 269 5.46 0.49 4.49
N GLY A 270 4.81 -0.27 5.38
CA GLY A 270 4.33 -1.63 5.10
C GLY A 270 3.33 -1.70 3.95
N GLN A 271 2.32 -0.84 3.97
CA GLN A 271 1.31 -0.74 2.91
C GLN A 271 1.93 -0.41 1.54
N SER A 272 2.89 0.53 1.51
CA SER A 272 3.60 0.90 0.28
C SER A 272 4.38 -0.29 -0.30
N ARG A 273 5.08 -1.06 0.55
CA ARG A 273 5.83 -2.26 0.15
C ARG A 273 4.90 -3.37 -0.33
N GLN A 274 3.77 -3.59 0.34
CA GLN A 274 2.74 -4.52 -0.10
C GLN A 274 2.16 -4.15 -1.47
N ALA A 275 1.91 -2.86 -1.72
CA ALA A 275 1.42 -2.38 -3.00
C ALA A 275 2.45 -2.61 -4.12
N ILE A 276 3.73 -2.31 -3.87
CA ILE A 276 4.84 -2.59 -4.80
C ILE A 276 4.89 -4.09 -5.15
N ALA A 277 4.86 -4.96 -4.15
CA ALA A 277 4.88 -6.41 -4.36
C ALA A 277 3.67 -6.90 -5.17
N THR A 278 2.49 -6.34 -4.91
CA THR A 278 1.26 -6.69 -5.64
C THR A 278 1.33 -6.25 -7.10
N ILE A 279 1.77 -5.01 -7.36
CA ILE A 279 1.95 -4.50 -8.72
C ILE A 279 2.98 -5.35 -9.46
N ARG A 280 4.16 -5.61 -8.88
CA ARG A 280 5.21 -6.44 -9.52
C ARG A 280 4.75 -7.85 -9.87
N ALA A 281 3.92 -8.47 -9.03
CA ALA A 281 3.36 -9.79 -9.29
C ALA A 281 2.36 -9.78 -10.47
N GLN A 282 1.74 -8.64 -10.76
CA GLN A 282 0.77 -8.45 -11.84
C GLN A 282 1.40 -7.87 -13.12
N THR A 283 2.57 -7.22 -13.04
CA THR A 283 3.22 -6.57 -14.18
C THR A 283 3.72 -7.59 -15.21
N SER A 284 3.24 -7.47 -16.45
CA SER A 284 3.73 -8.28 -17.57
C SER A 284 5.18 -7.89 -17.94
N PRO A 285 6.00 -8.82 -18.47
CA PRO A 285 7.41 -8.55 -18.84
C PRO A 285 7.62 -7.33 -19.77
N SER A 286 6.59 -6.95 -20.54
CA SER A 286 6.61 -5.83 -21.49
C SER A 286 6.34 -4.46 -20.87
N GLU A 287 5.84 -4.38 -19.63
CA GLU A 287 5.29 -3.13 -19.04
C GLU A 287 6.15 -2.51 -17.93
N ASP A 288 7.25 -3.15 -17.53
CA ASP A 288 8.09 -2.65 -16.43
C ASP A 288 9.00 -1.48 -16.90
N PRO A 289 8.97 -0.28 -16.29
CA PRO A 289 9.74 0.87 -16.76
C PRO A 289 11.25 0.77 -16.54
N ARG A 290 11.98 1.57 -17.33
CA ARG A 290 13.39 1.55 -17.75
C ARG A 290 14.51 1.58 -16.69
N SER A 291 14.26 1.35 -15.40
CA SER A 291 15.37 1.37 -14.42
C SER A 291 16.29 0.13 -14.49
N ASP A 292 15.92 -0.88 -15.29
CA ASP A 292 16.61 -2.17 -15.36
C ASP A 292 16.81 -2.69 -16.78
N GLU A 293 16.96 -1.81 -17.78
CA GLU A 293 17.33 -2.25 -19.13
C GLU A 293 18.66 -3.02 -19.12
N ILE A 294 19.60 -2.69 -18.21
CA ILE A 294 20.88 -3.39 -18.08
C ILE A 294 20.70 -4.79 -17.44
N ALA A 295 19.87 -4.93 -16.41
CA ALA A 295 19.60 -6.22 -15.78
C ALA A 295 18.72 -7.11 -16.67
N ARG A 296 17.77 -6.54 -17.41
CA ARG A 296 16.90 -7.26 -18.34
C ARG A 296 17.60 -7.64 -19.65
N ALA A 297 18.55 -6.84 -20.13
CA ALA A 297 19.40 -7.21 -21.26
C ALA A 297 20.25 -8.47 -20.98
N LEU A 298 20.49 -8.79 -19.70
CA LEU A 298 21.17 -10.01 -19.26
C LEU A 298 20.22 -11.21 -19.07
N LEU A 299 18.90 -11.01 -19.05
CA LEU A 299 17.91 -12.08 -18.91
C LEU A 299 17.50 -12.58 -20.31
N ALA A 300 17.75 -13.86 -20.59
CA ALA A 300 17.67 -14.43 -21.94
C ALA A 300 16.23 -14.66 -22.45
N SER A 301 15.21 -14.64 -21.57
CA SER A 301 13.82 -14.92 -21.94
C SER A 301 12.79 -14.14 -21.10
N GLY A 302 11.54 -14.06 -21.59
CA GLY A 302 10.42 -13.48 -20.83
C GLY A 302 10.05 -14.28 -19.57
N GLU A 303 10.42 -15.56 -19.50
CA GLU A 303 10.29 -16.37 -18.29
C GLU A 303 11.27 -15.95 -17.20
N ASP A 304 12.50 -15.61 -17.58
CA ASP A 304 13.52 -15.12 -16.65
C ASP A 304 13.11 -13.78 -16.02
N VAL A 305 12.49 -12.89 -16.82
CA VAL A 305 11.91 -11.63 -16.32
C VAL A 305 10.77 -11.89 -15.33
N ARG A 306 9.85 -12.82 -15.64
CA ARG A 306 8.79 -13.21 -14.70
C ARG A 306 9.34 -13.76 -13.39
N ARG A 307 10.36 -14.62 -13.46
CA ARG A 307 11.03 -15.19 -12.28
C ARG A 307 11.71 -14.09 -11.45
N ALA A 308 12.43 -13.18 -12.09
CA ALA A 308 13.09 -12.06 -11.42
C ALA A 308 12.07 -11.11 -10.74
N ASN A 309 10.96 -10.80 -11.42
CA ASN A 309 9.88 -9.98 -10.84
C ASN A 309 9.19 -10.69 -9.67
N GLY A 310 8.96 -12.00 -9.77
CA GLY A 310 8.44 -12.82 -8.67
C GLY A 310 9.34 -12.78 -7.44
N LEU A 311 10.64 -12.98 -7.60
CA LEU A 311 11.63 -12.88 -6.51
C LEU A 311 11.64 -11.50 -5.86
N ARG A 312 11.62 -10.43 -6.66
CA ARG A 312 11.54 -9.06 -6.14
C ARG A 312 10.25 -8.78 -5.39
N ALA A 313 9.12 -9.30 -5.88
CA ALA A 313 7.87 -9.25 -5.14
C ALA A 313 8.01 -9.96 -3.78
N GLY A 314 8.70 -11.11 -3.71
CA GLY A 314 9.03 -11.78 -2.45
C GLY A 314 9.83 -10.91 -1.47
N VAL A 315 10.85 -10.18 -1.97
CA VAL A 315 11.63 -9.23 -1.16
C VAL A 315 10.76 -8.08 -0.64
N ASP A 316 9.89 -7.50 -1.47
CA ASP A 316 9.01 -6.42 -1.03
C ASP A 316 7.92 -6.92 -0.06
N ARG A 317 7.43 -8.17 -0.19
CA ARG A 317 6.57 -8.82 0.82
C ARG A 317 7.29 -8.97 2.16
N HIS A 318 8.53 -9.46 2.16
CA HIS A 318 9.33 -9.58 3.37
C HIS A 318 9.54 -8.21 4.05
N ARG A 319 9.86 -7.16 3.28
CA ARG A 319 9.98 -5.79 3.80
C ARG A 319 8.66 -5.25 4.34
N ALA A 320 7.54 -5.53 3.67
CA ALA A 320 6.21 -5.17 4.17
C ALA A 320 5.96 -5.82 5.53
N ALA A 321 6.30 -7.10 5.68
CA ALA A 321 6.16 -7.84 6.92
C ALA A 321 6.97 -7.21 8.07
N PHE A 322 8.24 -6.85 7.80
CA PHE A 322 9.10 -6.15 8.76
C PHE A 322 8.49 -4.83 9.25
N HIS A 323 7.93 -4.03 8.33
CA HIS A 323 7.31 -2.76 8.71
C HIS A 323 5.99 -2.97 9.48
N TYR A 324 5.17 -3.94 9.10
CA TYR A 324 3.97 -4.28 9.87
C TYR A 324 4.30 -4.78 11.27
N ASP A 325 5.39 -5.51 11.45
CA ASP A 325 5.86 -5.93 12.77
C ASP A 325 6.22 -4.73 13.65
N ARG A 326 6.98 -3.78 13.11
CA ARG A 326 7.32 -2.52 13.79
C ARG A 326 6.11 -1.65 14.11
N ALA A 327 5.08 -1.70 13.26
CA ALA A 327 3.81 -1.00 13.47
C ALA A 327 2.87 -1.75 14.46
N ALA A 328 3.35 -2.79 15.14
CA ALA A 328 2.57 -3.65 16.03
C ALA A 328 1.33 -4.27 15.36
N GLN A 329 1.46 -4.65 14.08
CA GLN A 329 0.43 -5.33 13.28
C GLN A 329 0.84 -6.80 13.00
N PRO A 330 0.88 -7.69 14.01
CA PRO A 330 1.41 -9.04 13.88
C PRO A 330 0.65 -9.90 12.85
N ARG A 331 -0.67 -9.72 12.72
CA ARG A 331 -1.47 -10.45 11.73
C ARG A 331 -1.09 -10.08 10.30
N LEU A 332 -0.97 -8.77 10.01
CA LEU A 332 -0.52 -8.30 8.69
C LEU A 332 0.93 -8.74 8.42
N ALA A 333 1.81 -8.69 9.43
CA ALA A 333 3.18 -9.17 9.31
C ALA A 333 3.22 -10.67 8.95
N ALA A 334 2.46 -11.52 9.65
CA ALA A 334 2.35 -12.94 9.38
C ALA A 334 1.88 -13.22 7.94
N GLU A 335 0.84 -12.53 7.48
CA GLU A 335 0.31 -12.68 6.11
C GLU A 335 1.39 -12.38 5.06
N GLN A 336 2.14 -11.29 5.25
CA GLN A 336 3.21 -10.91 4.32
C GLN A 336 4.42 -11.85 4.40
N TYR A 337 4.80 -12.33 5.59
CA TYR A 337 5.85 -13.34 5.77
C TYR A 337 5.47 -14.66 5.07
N LEU A 338 4.23 -15.15 5.23
CA LEU A 338 3.75 -16.33 4.52
C LEU A 338 3.75 -16.16 3.00
N ALA A 339 3.34 -14.99 2.52
CA ALA A 339 3.36 -14.67 1.09
C ALA A 339 4.79 -14.66 0.54
N ALA A 340 5.74 -14.06 1.26
CA ALA A 340 7.16 -14.06 0.90
C ALA A 340 7.75 -15.49 0.92
N ALA A 341 7.46 -16.27 1.97
CA ALA A 341 7.96 -17.62 2.15
C ALA A 341 7.58 -18.54 0.97
N ARG A 342 6.32 -18.48 0.53
CA ARG A 342 5.84 -19.25 -0.65
C ARG A 342 6.61 -18.88 -1.92
N ILE A 343 6.87 -17.60 -2.14
CA ILE A 343 7.63 -17.13 -3.31
C ILE A 343 9.07 -17.66 -3.27
N PHE A 344 9.75 -17.54 -2.13
CA PHE A 344 11.12 -18.02 -1.99
C PHE A 344 11.22 -19.55 -2.08
N ALA A 345 10.24 -20.27 -1.53
CA ALA A 345 10.18 -21.73 -1.63
C ALA A 345 10.07 -22.19 -3.08
N VAL A 346 9.17 -21.58 -3.87
CA VAL A 346 9.02 -21.87 -5.31
C VAL A 346 10.28 -21.51 -6.09
N ALA A 347 10.99 -20.46 -5.69
CA ALA A 347 12.25 -20.05 -6.33
C ALA A 347 13.48 -20.88 -5.90
N GLY A 348 13.33 -21.78 -4.93
CA GLY A 348 14.42 -22.61 -4.39
C GLY A 348 15.33 -21.92 -3.37
N ASP A 349 15.00 -20.71 -2.93
CA ASP A 349 15.73 -20.00 -1.87
C ASP A 349 15.28 -20.52 -0.50
N ARG A 350 15.82 -21.68 -0.13
CA ARG A 350 15.47 -22.39 1.12
C ARG A 350 15.74 -21.56 2.37
N PRO A 351 16.89 -20.88 2.55
CA PRO A 351 17.14 -20.07 3.74
C PRO A 351 16.10 -18.96 3.92
N MET A 352 15.78 -18.21 2.85
CA MET A 352 14.76 -17.17 2.93
C MET A 352 13.38 -17.76 3.17
N ALA A 353 13.01 -18.86 2.53
CA ALA A 353 11.74 -19.52 2.74
C ALA A 353 11.57 -19.96 4.21
N ALA A 354 12.55 -20.66 4.78
CA ALA A 354 12.54 -21.10 6.17
C ALA A 354 12.43 -19.94 7.15
N GLY A 355 13.25 -18.89 6.98
CA GLY A 355 13.23 -17.71 7.84
C GLY A 355 11.89 -16.95 7.81
N ASN A 356 11.26 -16.85 6.63
CA ASN A 356 9.94 -16.22 6.51
C ASN A 356 8.82 -17.11 7.09
N TYR A 357 8.83 -18.43 6.90
CA TYR A 357 7.87 -19.32 7.57
C TYR A 357 8.03 -19.31 9.09
N ALA A 358 9.26 -19.32 9.60
CA ALA A 358 9.56 -19.21 11.02
C ALA A 358 9.04 -17.89 11.62
N SER A 359 9.34 -16.77 10.95
CA SER A 359 8.82 -15.46 11.35
C SER A 359 7.30 -15.42 11.32
N ALA A 360 6.66 -16.00 10.30
CA ALA A 360 5.20 -16.11 10.25
C ALA A 360 4.64 -16.94 11.42
N ALA A 361 5.25 -18.09 11.75
CA ALA A 361 4.81 -18.91 12.88
C ALA A 361 4.87 -18.14 14.21
N GLU A 362 5.94 -17.39 14.45
CA GLU A 362 6.10 -16.55 15.64
C GLU A 362 5.08 -15.40 15.71
N LYS A 363 4.76 -14.76 14.58
CA LYS A 363 3.73 -13.72 14.57
C LYS A 363 2.34 -14.31 14.74
N LEU A 364 2.08 -15.49 14.17
CA LEU A 364 0.82 -16.21 14.34
C LEU A 364 0.64 -16.73 15.77
N SER A 365 1.70 -17.15 16.47
CA SER A 365 1.58 -17.51 17.89
C SER A 365 1.23 -16.30 18.76
N ALA A 366 1.67 -15.10 18.38
CA ALA A 366 1.37 -13.86 19.10
C ALA A 366 -0.08 -13.36 18.89
N CYS A 367 -0.70 -13.58 17.73
CA CYS A 367 -2.01 -12.98 17.42
C CYS A 367 -3.10 -13.94 16.91
N GLY A 368 -2.76 -15.20 16.65
CA GLY A 368 -3.62 -16.22 16.06
C GLY A 368 -3.95 -17.37 17.00
N THR A 369 -4.45 -18.46 16.42
CA THR A 369 -4.69 -19.74 17.08
C THR A 369 -3.65 -20.78 16.63
N PHE A 370 -3.69 -22.00 17.16
CA PHE A 370 -2.73 -23.06 16.86
C PHE A 370 -2.73 -23.43 15.38
N THR A 371 -3.91 -23.63 14.80
CA THR A 371 -4.07 -24.16 13.43
C THR A 371 -3.33 -23.39 12.33
N PRO A 372 -3.48 -22.06 12.18
CA PRO A 372 -2.72 -21.32 11.16
C PRO A 372 -1.23 -21.29 11.46
N MET A 373 -0.83 -21.25 12.74
CA MET A 373 0.56 -21.26 13.17
C MET A 373 1.25 -22.60 12.85
N VAL A 374 0.59 -23.73 13.11
CA VAL A 374 1.18 -25.06 12.98
C VAL A 374 1.55 -25.38 11.53
N THR A 375 0.74 -24.88 10.58
CA THR A 375 1.02 -25.00 9.16
C THR A 375 2.29 -24.25 8.76
N ALA A 376 2.47 -23.01 9.27
CA ALA A 376 3.68 -22.23 9.04
C ALA A 376 4.91 -22.88 9.69
N LEU A 377 4.76 -23.36 10.92
CA LEU A 377 5.82 -24.05 11.67
C LEU A 377 6.26 -25.34 10.97
N ALA A 378 5.31 -26.17 10.52
CA ALA A 378 5.61 -27.41 9.79
C ALA A 378 6.41 -27.14 8.52
N HIS A 379 6.05 -26.12 7.74
CA HIS A 379 6.83 -25.72 6.56
C HIS A 379 8.24 -25.22 6.89
N ALA A 380 8.40 -24.43 7.97
CA ALA A 380 9.72 -24.02 8.43
C ALA A 380 10.58 -25.23 8.81
N ILE A 381 10.01 -26.15 9.60
CA ILE A 381 10.65 -27.38 10.06
C ILE A 381 11.09 -28.28 8.89
N GLU A 382 10.22 -28.45 7.89
CA GLU A 382 10.52 -29.24 6.71
C GLU A 382 11.75 -28.68 5.96
N ILE A 383 11.83 -27.35 5.81
CA ILE A 383 12.91 -26.69 5.07
C ILE A 383 14.21 -26.64 5.89
N TYR A 384 14.14 -26.48 7.22
CA TYR A 384 15.32 -26.56 8.09
C TYR A 384 15.99 -27.95 8.06
N GLY A 385 15.26 -29.00 7.69
CA GLY A 385 15.83 -30.32 7.47
C GLY A 385 16.44 -30.89 8.75
N SER A 386 17.75 -31.05 8.77
CA SER A 386 18.53 -31.63 9.88
C SER A 386 19.02 -30.60 10.92
N ASP A 387 18.71 -29.31 10.78
CA ASP A 387 19.02 -28.30 11.80
C ASP A 387 18.06 -28.40 13.00
N PHE A 388 18.23 -29.45 13.79
CA PHE A 388 17.41 -29.77 14.94
C PHE A 388 17.46 -28.69 16.03
N ARG A 389 18.54 -27.90 16.10
CA ARG A 389 18.68 -26.77 17.04
C ARG A 389 17.79 -25.61 16.63
N ALA A 390 17.76 -25.26 15.34
CA ALA A 390 16.86 -24.23 14.83
C ALA A 390 15.39 -24.62 15.02
N VAL A 391 15.05 -25.88 14.72
CA VAL A 391 13.70 -26.43 14.93
C VAL A 391 13.27 -26.36 16.40
N SER A 392 14.11 -26.84 17.32
CA SER A 392 13.83 -26.81 18.75
C SER A 392 13.66 -25.37 19.26
N LYS A 393 14.56 -24.47 18.89
CA LYS A 393 14.50 -23.05 19.29
C LYS A 393 13.23 -22.36 18.78
N LEU A 394 12.85 -22.59 17.53
CA LEU A 394 11.63 -22.02 16.94
C LEU A 394 10.39 -22.54 17.67
N GLY A 395 10.30 -23.86 17.87
CA GLY A 395 9.21 -24.48 18.61
C GLY A 395 9.07 -23.94 20.03
N ALA A 396 10.17 -23.86 20.77
CA ALA A 396 10.16 -23.30 22.12
C ALA A 396 9.65 -21.85 22.16
N ARG A 397 10.13 -20.99 21.24
CA ARG A 397 9.65 -19.59 21.15
C ARG A 397 8.16 -19.50 20.85
N CYS A 398 7.65 -20.31 19.92
CA CYS A 398 6.22 -20.32 19.61
C CYS A 398 5.40 -20.79 20.82
N ALA A 399 5.83 -21.85 21.51
CA ALA A 399 5.17 -22.39 22.69
C ALA A 399 5.15 -21.39 23.86
N GLU A 400 6.27 -20.70 24.12
CA GLU A 400 6.36 -19.65 25.15
C GLU A 400 5.37 -18.51 24.90
N VAL A 401 5.21 -18.08 23.65
CA VAL A 401 4.24 -17.02 23.29
C VAL A 401 2.79 -17.49 23.52
N PHE A 402 2.46 -18.75 23.19
CA PHE A 402 1.13 -19.30 23.48
C PHE A 402 0.88 -19.42 24.98
N ALA A 403 1.83 -19.96 25.73
CA ALA A 403 1.73 -20.07 27.19
C ALA A 403 1.58 -18.70 27.85
N GLY A 404 2.29 -17.67 27.37
CA GLY A 404 2.16 -16.28 27.85
C GLY A 404 0.77 -15.67 27.60
N ARG A 405 0.01 -16.21 26.64
CA ARG A 405 -1.40 -15.85 26.37
C ARG A 405 -2.41 -16.76 27.09
N GLY A 406 -1.94 -17.70 27.90
CA GLY A 406 -2.78 -18.70 28.58
C GLY A 406 -3.20 -19.89 27.71
N PHE A 407 -2.72 -19.98 26.45
CA PHE A 407 -3.02 -21.09 25.53
C PHE A 407 -2.05 -22.24 25.75
N HIS A 408 -2.17 -22.87 26.92
CA HIS A 408 -1.25 -23.93 27.35
C HIS A 408 -1.38 -25.21 26.51
N ILE A 409 -2.54 -25.50 25.91
CA ILE A 409 -2.68 -26.67 25.04
C ILE A 409 -1.97 -26.42 23.72
N SER A 410 -2.11 -25.25 23.10
CA SER A 410 -1.30 -24.86 21.95
C SER A 410 0.19 -24.99 22.23
N ALA A 411 0.64 -24.53 23.41
CA ALA A 411 2.04 -24.63 23.81
C ALA A 411 2.51 -26.10 23.92
N ALA A 412 1.71 -26.96 24.55
CA ALA A 412 1.99 -28.40 24.64
C ALA A 412 2.08 -29.04 23.25
N MET A 413 1.11 -28.76 22.38
CA MET A 413 1.03 -29.30 21.02
C MET A 413 2.19 -28.83 20.14
N VAL A 414 2.72 -27.61 20.34
CA VAL A 414 3.94 -27.17 19.68
C VAL A 414 5.14 -28.03 20.11
N HIS A 415 5.26 -28.31 21.41
CA HIS A 415 6.34 -29.15 21.93
C HIS A 415 6.25 -30.60 21.45
N GLU A 416 5.05 -31.19 21.40
CA GLU A 416 4.83 -32.52 20.83
C GLU A 416 5.16 -32.57 19.34
N LEU A 417 4.76 -31.57 18.55
CA LEU A 417 5.10 -31.51 17.13
C LEU A 417 6.61 -31.46 16.91
N VAL A 418 7.32 -30.66 17.70
CA VAL A 418 8.77 -30.56 17.65
C VAL A 418 9.40 -31.88 18.08
N PHE A 419 8.90 -32.51 19.14
CA PHE A 419 9.35 -33.82 19.59
C PHE A 419 9.24 -34.87 18.48
N THR A 420 8.06 -35.05 17.86
CA THR A 420 7.87 -35.99 16.74
C THR A 420 8.82 -35.72 15.59
N ARG A 421 9.13 -34.44 15.31
CA ARG A 421 10.13 -34.11 14.29
C ARG A 421 11.53 -34.54 14.69
N LEU A 422 11.93 -34.26 15.93
CA LEU A 422 13.26 -34.59 16.44
C LEU A 422 13.48 -36.11 16.48
N GLU A 423 12.46 -36.91 16.80
CA GLU A 423 12.52 -38.38 16.74
C GLU A 423 12.82 -38.91 15.33
N VAL A 424 12.20 -38.32 14.30
CA VAL A 424 12.49 -38.69 12.90
C VAL A 424 13.95 -38.40 12.53
N LEU A 425 14.53 -37.33 13.09
CA LEU A 425 15.93 -36.95 12.86
C LEU A 425 16.92 -37.81 13.67
N GLU A 426 16.49 -38.47 14.75
CA GLU A 426 17.32 -39.39 15.53
C GLU A 426 17.80 -40.58 14.71
N GLN A 427 17.04 -40.94 13.67
CA GLN A 427 17.37 -42.02 12.75
C GLN A 427 18.51 -41.65 11.77
N ASP A 428 18.97 -40.39 11.75
CA ASP A 428 20.08 -39.91 10.92
C ASP A 428 21.41 -39.99 11.69
N ALA A 429 22.32 -40.85 11.19
CA ALA A 429 23.62 -41.12 11.80
C ALA A 429 24.58 -39.90 11.87
N SER A 430 24.23 -38.78 11.24
CA SER A 430 25.04 -37.56 11.24
C SER A 430 24.77 -36.61 12.42
N VAL A 431 23.79 -36.92 13.27
CA VAL A 431 23.33 -36.04 14.37
C VAL A 431 24.00 -36.40 15.71
N ASN A 432 24.29 -35.38 16.53
CA ASN A 432 24.80 -35.59 17.89
C ASN A 432 23.69 -36.14 18.81
N ALA A 433 23.66 -37.46 18.97
CA ALA A 433 22.64 -38.21 19.71
C ALA A 433 22.41 -37.65 21.13
N ALA A 434 23.46 -37.33 21.89
CA ALA A 434 23.32 -36.84 23.26
C ALA A 434 22.65 -35.46 23.35
N THR A 435 22.91 -34.58 22.36
CA THR A 435 22.22 -33.28 22.32
C THR A 435 20.76 -33.47 21.93
N LEU A 436 20.48 -34.36 20.98
CA LEU A 436 19.12 -34.62 20.50
C LEU A 436 18.25 -35.25 21.60
N GLU A 437 18.77 -36.26 22.30
CA GLU A 437 18.11 -36.90 23.44
C GLU A 437 17.75 -35.90 24.54
N SER A 438 18.67 -34.97 24.85
CA SER A 438 18.40 -33.90 25.82
C SER A 438 17.28 -32.97 25.37
N LEU A 439 17.21 -32.62 24.08
CA LEU A 439 16.16 -31.76 23.54
C LEU A 439 14.80 -32.48 23.48
N LEU A 440 14.79 -33.77 23.15
CA LEU A 440 13.59 -34.60 23.20
C LEU A 440 13.01 -34.63 24.62
N ALA A 441 13.85 -34.92 25.62
CA ALA A 441 13.43 -34.93 27.02
C ALA A 441 12.93 -33.56 27.50
N ASP A 442 13.58 -32.46 27.11
CA ASP A 442 13.14 -31.10 27.44
C ASP A 442 11.77 -30.78 26.84
N HIS A 443 11.52 -31.15 25.59
CA HIS A 443 10.22 -30.92 24.94
C HIS A 443 9.10 -31.76 25.56
N VAL A 444 9.35 -33.01 25.93
CA VAL A 444 8.36 -33.85 26.65
C VAL A 444 8.01 -33.21 28.00
N ALA A 445 9.02 -32.87 28.81
CA ALA A 445 8.79 -32.27 30.12
C ALA A 445 8.00 -30.95 30.04
N LYS A 446 8.28 -30.12 29.02
CA LYS A 446 7.55 -28.87 28.80
C LYS A 446 6.11 -29.09 28.30
N ALA A 447 5.88 -30.10 27.46
CA ALA A 447 4.53 -30.47 27.05
C ALA A 447 3.69 -30.93 28.25
N GLU A 448 4.23 -31.83 29.08
CA GLU A 448 3.58 -32.32 30.31
C GLU A 448 3.28 -31.16 31.29
N ALA A 449 4.24 -30.26 31.48
CA ALA A 449 4.06 -29.08 32.33
C ALA A 449 2.94 -28.15 31.82
N ALA A 450 2.82 -27.98 30.50
CA ALA A 450 1.79 -27.15 29.89
C ALA A 450 0.39 -27.79 30.03
N PHE A 451 0.25 -29.10 29.84
CA PHE A 451 -1.00 -29.81 30.14
C PHE A 451 -1.39 -29.69 31.62
N ALA A 452 -0.42 -29.91 32.52
CA ALA A 452 -0.65 -29.83 33.96
C ALA A 452 -1.09 -28.43 34.41
N ALA A 453 -0.63 -27.36 33.74
CA ALA A 453 -0.99 -25.98 34.05
C ALA A 453 -2.51 -25.69 33.93
N VAL A 454 -3.23 -26.47 33.11
CA VAL A 454 -4.69 -26.36 32.94
C VAL A 454 -5.46 -27.54 33.55
N GLY A 455 -4.79 -28.37 34.36
CA GLY A 455 -5.39 -29.50 35.06
C GLY A 455 -5.78 -30.66 34.14
N LEU A 456 -5.13 -30.78 32.98
CA LEU A 456 -5.31 -31.88 32.03
C LEU A 456 -4.09 -32.80 32.06
N SER A 457 -4.26 -34.08 31.75
CA SER A 457 -3.15 -35.03 31.60
C SER A 457 -2.71 -35.13 30.15
N ALA A 458 -1.40 -35.14 29.90
CA ALA A 458 -0.85 -35.43 28.57
C ALA A 458 -1.20 -36.86 28.09
N PHE A 459 -1.56 -37.74 29.03
CA PHE A 459 -1.94 -39.13 28.75
C PHE A 459 -3.45 -39.33 28.50
N ASP A 460 -4.26 -38.27 28.59
CA ASP A 460 -5.71 -38.35 28.44
C ASP A 460 -6.14 -38.55 26.98
N GLU A 461 -7.29 -39.21 26.83
CA GLU A 461 -7.92 -39.63 25.58
C GLU A 461 -8.30 -38.44 24.68
N SER A 462 -8.06 -38.54 23.37
CA SER A 462 -8.52 -37.70 22.22
C SER A 462 -9.04 -36.26 22.48
N ILE A 463 -8.66 -35.29 21.63
CA ILE A 463 -9.09 -33.88 21.72
C ILE A 463 -10.61 -33.67 22.04
N PRO A 464 -11.57 -34.40 21.43
CA PRO A 464 -12.99 -34.26 21.81
C PRO A 464 -13.29 -34.60 23.27
N SER A 465 -12.61 -35.58 23.86
CA SER A 465 -12.75 -35.94 25.28
C SER A 465 -12.19 -34.86 26.20
N LEU A 466 -11.05 -34.27 25.82
CA LEU A 466 -10.48 -33.13 26.53
C LEU A 466 -11.40 -31.90 26.48
N ILE A 467 -12.05 -31.64 25.34
CA ILE A 467 -13.07 -30.58 25.22
C ILE A 467 -14.24 -30.84 26.18
N ARG A 468 -14.80 -32.05 26.19
CA ARG A 468 -15.88 -32.40 27.13
C ARG A 468 -15.43 -32.23 28.58
N THR A 469 -14.23 -32.67 28.92
CA THR A 469 -13.66 -32.50 30.27
C THR A 469 -13.50 -31.03 30.64
N ALA A 470 -13.05 -30.19 29.70
CA ALA A 470 -12.91 -28.75 29.91
C ALA A 470 -14.25 -28.04 30.10
N ILE A 471 -15.29 -28.44 29.35
CA ILE A 471 -16.68 -27.95 29.50
C ILE A 471 -17.23 -28.37 30.87
N ASP A 472 -17.18 -29.68 31.19
CA ASP A 472 -17.68 -30.26 32.44
C ASP A 472 -17.09 -29.56 33.68
N ALA A 473 -15.76 -29.38 33.70
CA ALA A 473 -15.06 -28.70 34.79
C ALA A 473 -15.51 -27.24 35.00
N ARG A 474 -16.13 -26.62 33.98
CA ARG A 474 -16.54 -25.21 33.96
C ARG A 474 -18.04 -25.01 33.82
N LEU A 475 -18.88 -26.05 33.86
CA LEU A 475 -20.34 -25.94 33.74
C LEU A 475 -20.92 -24.88 34.68
N HIS A 476 -20.51 -24.90 35.96
CA HIS A 476 -20.93 -23.93 36.97
C HIS A 476 -20.55 -22.47 36.68
N ARG A 477 -19.67 -22.22 35.70
CA ARG A 477 -19.17 -20.89 35.32
C ARG A 477 -19.83 -20.32 34.05
N PHE A 478 -20.64 -21.11 33.35
CA PHE A 478 -21.44 -20.60 32.24
C PHE A 478 -22.64 -19.81 32.81
N THR A 479 -22.39 -18.54 33.15
CA THR A 479 -23.44 -17.59 33.52
C THR A 479 -24.16 -17.07 32.26
N PRO A 480 -25.27 -16.34 32.39
CA PRO A 480 -25.89 -15.64 31.25
C PRO A 480 -24.94 -14.68 30.51
N GLU A 481 -23.89 -14.16 31.19
CA GLU A 481 -22.87 -13.35 30.52
C GLU A 481 -21.86 -14.18 29.70
N GLY A 482 -21.80 -15.49 29.92
CA GLY A 482 -20.88 -16.43 29.29
C GLY A 482 -19.52 -16.52 29.96
N LEU A 483 -18.79 -17.57 29.61
CA LEU A 483 -17.41 -17.81 30.03
C LEU A 483 -16.48 -16.82 29.31
N GLN A 484 -15.74 -15.99 30.06
CA GLN A 484 -14.94 -14.88 29.52
C GLN A 484 -13.49 -15.28 29.26
N GLY A 485 -12.94 -14.86 28.12
CA GLY A 485 -11.52 -14.98 27.81
C GLY A 485 -10.96 -13.68 27.24
N ASP A 486 -9.66 -13.70 26.90
CA ASP A 486 -9.00 -12.52 26.33
C ASP A 486 -9.53 -12.21 24.92
N GLY A 487 -10.35 -11.16 24.81
CA GLY A 487 -10.97 -10.73 23.55
C GLY A 487 -12.14 -11.59 23.06
N TYR A 488 -12.67 -12.50 23.90
CA TYR A 488 -13.85 -13.31 23.54
C TYR A 488 -14.70 -13.73 24.73
N ARG A 489 -15.92 -14.19 24.45
CA ARG A 489 -16.79 -14.89 25.42
C ARG A 489 -17.45 -16.10 24.78
N ILE A 490 -17.70 -17.13 25.58
CA ILE A 490 -18.34 -18.38 25.16
C ILE A 490 -19.66 -18.55 25.91
N LEU A 491 -20.75 -18.71 25.14
CA LEU A 491 -22.09 -18.93 25.65
C LEU A 491 -22.43 -20.42 25.60
N PHE A 492 -23.19 -20.88 26.60
CA PHE A 492 -23.73 -22.22 26.64
C PHE A 492 -25.11 -22.24 27.29
N GLU A 493 -26.10 -21.77 26.54
CA GLU A 493 -27.47 -21.62 27.03
C GLU A 493 -28.07 -23.01 27.35
N ASP A 494 -28.63 -23.13 28.56
CA ASP A 494 -29.23 -24.36 29.11
C ASP A 494 -28.32 -25.61 29.06
N HIS A 495 -26.99 -25.42 28.93
CA HIS A 495 -26.01 -26.50 28.72
C HIS A 495 -26.41 -27.44 27.58
N SER A 496 -26.95 -26.88 26.49
CA SER A 496 -27.39 -27.63 25.32
C SER A 496 -27.02 -26.93 24.02
N ASP A 497 -26.98 -27.68 22.93
CA ASP A 497 -26.84 -27.10 21.59
C ASP A 497 -28.15 -26.39 21.20
N THR A 498 -28.09 -25.09 21.00
CA THR A 498 -29.25 -24.22 20.75
C THR A 498 -30.06 -24.60 19.50
N ILE A 499 -29.46 -25.32 18.53
CA ILE A 499 -30.13 -25.69 17.28
C ILE A 499 -30.66 -27.12 17.32
N SER A 500 -29.84 -28.08 17.76
CA SER A 500 -30.26 -29.49 17.82
C SER A 500 -31.00 -29.86 19.12
N ALA A 501 -30.92 -29.00 20.13
CA ALA A 501 -31.35 -29.25 21.52
C ALA A 501 -30.65 -30.45 22.18
N GLU A 502 -29.49 -30.87 21.65
CA GLU A 502 -28.66 -31.92 22.25
C GLU A 502 -28.09 -31.43 23.59
N ALA A 503 -28.46 -32.08 24.69
CA ALA A 503 -27.99 -31.74 26.03
C ALA A 503 -26.53 -32.19 26.23
N PHE A 504 -25.77 -31.41 27.02
CA PHE A 504 -24.40 -31.79 27.37
C PHE A 504 -24.36 -33.04 28.26
N ASP A 505 -23.59 -34.03 27.81
CA ASP A 505 -23.20 -35.18 28.61
C ASP A 505 -21.68 -35.41 28.43
N LYS A 506 -20.94 -35.41 29.54
CA LYS A 506 -19.50 -35.67 29.60
C LYS A 506 -19.15 -37.05 29.03
N GLN A 507 -20.00 -38.05 29.27
CA GLN A 507 -19.75 -39.44 28.92
C GLN A 507 -20.21 -39.79 27.49
N ALA A 508 -21.07 -38.96 26.91
CA ALA A 508 -21.48 -39.15 25.53
C ALA A 508 -20.30 -38.89 24.58
N PRO A 509 -20.13 -39.68 23.50
CA PRO A 509 -19.08 -39.46 22.50
C PRO A 509 -19.36 -38.23 21.61
N THR A 510 -20.23 -37.31 22.04
CA THR A 510 -20.60 -36.10 21.32
C THR A 510 -19.40 -35.16 21.23
N GLU A 511 -19.12 -34.71 20.01
CA GLU A 511 -18.09 -33.71 19.75
C GLU A 511 -18.68 -32.31 19.83
N TRP A 512 -18.06 -31.47 20.66
CA TRP A 512 -18.44 -30.07 20.86
C TRP A 512 -17.41 -29.14 20.21
N LEU A 513 -17.90 -28.03 19.66
CA LEU A 513 -17.12 -26.99 19.00
C LEU A 513 -17.76 -25.62 19.25
N LEU A 514 -17.12 -24.56 18.78
CA LEU A 514 -17.57 -23.19 18.96
C LEU A 514 -18.07 -22.60 17.64
N LEU A 515 -19.31 -22.09 17.61
CA LEU A 515 -19.84 -21.26 16.53
C LEU A 515 -19.67 -19.78 16.87
N ARG A 516 -19.11 -18.99 15.96
CA ARG A 516 -19.04 -17.53 16.10
C ARG A 516 -20.43 -16.90 15.90
N ARG A 517 -20.84 -15.95 16.74
CA ARG A 517 -22.11 -15.20 16.59
C ARG A 517 -21.95 -13.89 15.81
N GLY A 518 -20.76 -13.28 15.84
CA GLY A 518 -20.47 -11.95 15.28
C GLY A 518 -19.57 -11.96 14.03
N LEU A 519 -19.34 -10.78 13.46
CA LEU A 519 -18.37 -10.63 12.37
C LEU A 519 -16.96 -10.99 12.87
N SER A 520 -16.17 -11.66 12.02
CA SER A 520 -14.78 -12.03 12.31
C SER A 520 -13.86 -10.84 12.63
N THR A 521 -14.28 -9.62 12.28
CA THR A 521 -13.56 -8.36 12.51
C THR A 521 -13.91 -7.67 13.83
N ALA A 522 -14.87 -8.18 14.60
CA ALA A 522 -15.23 -7.60 15.88
C ALA A 522 -14.06 -7.67 16.88
N SER A 523 -13.86 -6.59 17.65
CA SER A 523 -12.81 -6.50 18.68
C SER A 523 -13.02 -7.46 19.84
N HIS A 524 -14.28 -7.83 20.11
CA HIS A 524 -14.64 -8.86 21.07
C HIS A 524 -15.52 -9.91 20.38
N GLN A 525 -15.07 -11.15 20.38
CA GLN A 525 -15.71 -12.25 19.67
C GLN A 525 -16.67 -13.00 20.60
N VAL A 526 -17.89 -13.27 20.12
CA VAL A 526 -18.87 -14.06 20.87
C VAL A 526 -19.00 -15.41 20.21
N TYR A 527 -18.81 -16.47 20.99
CA TYR A 527 -18.93 -17.85 20.55
C TYR A 527 -20.05 -18.56 21.31
N GLU A 528 -20.54 -19.64 20.73
CA GLU A 528 -21.55 -20.50 21.33
C GLU A 528 -21.16 -21.97 21.14
N LEU A 529 -21.34 -22.77 22.19
CA LEU A 529 -21.09 -24.20 22.12
C LEU A 529 -22.14 -24.89 21.25
N MET A 530 -21.66 -25.71 20.32
CA MET A 530 -22.48 -26.42 19.35
C MET A 530 -21.88 -27.80 19.09
N THR A 531 -22.71 -28.77 18.71
CA THR A 531 -22.23 -30.10 18.32
C THR A 531 -21.67 -30.13 16.90
N SER A 532 -20.68 -31.00 16.66
CA SER A 532 -20.13 -31.26 15.32
C SER A 532 -21.22 -31.79 14.36
N ALA A 533 -22.22 -32.53 14.86
CA ALA A 533 -23.35 -33.01 14.09
C ALA A 533 -24.23 -31.85 13.56
N THR A 534 -24.54 -30.87 14.40
CA THR A 534 -25.26 -29.64 13.99
C THR A 534 -24.49 -28.87 12.93
N ARG A 535 -23.18 -28.66 13.11
CA ARG A 535 -22.32 -28.04 12.08
C ARG A 535 -22.46 -28.74 10.74
N HIS A 536 -22.30 -30.07 10.71
CA HIS A 536 -22.41 -30.87 9.47
C HIS A 536 -23.80 -30.72 8.83
N ALA A 537 -24.87 -30.76 9.62
CA ALA A 537 -26.22 -30.57 9.13
C ALA A 537 -26.45 -29.17 8.52
N LEU A 538 -25.93 -28.11 9.15
CA LEU A 538 -26.06 -26.74 8.66
C LEU A 538 -25.30 -26.52 7.35
N ILE A 539 -24.03 -26.95 7.29
CA ILE A 539 -23.16 -26.80 6.11
C ILE A 539 -23.71 -27.61 4.94
N SER A 540 -24.08 -28.87 5.15
CA SER A 540 -24.59 -29.75 4.07
C SER A 540 -25.90 -29.24 3.45
N ARG A 541 -26.72 -28.52 4.23
CA ARG A 541 -27.97 -27.89 3.76
C ARG A 541 -27.77 -26.51 3.12
N GLY A 542 -26.54 -25.98 3.11
CA GLY A 542 -26.27 -24.62 2.64
C GLY A 542 -27.00 -23.56 3.47
N SER A 543 -27.17 -23.81 4.77
CA SER A 543 -27.94 -22.94 5.65
C SER A 543 -27.28 -21.56 5.78
N PRO A 544 -28.06 -20.46 5.91
CA PRO A 544 -27.49 -19.18 6.30
C PRO A 544 -26.90 -19.27 7.71
N HIS A 545 -25.99 -18.37 8.03
CA HIS A 545 -25.41 -18.28 9.35
C HIS A 545 -26.52 -17.98 10.40
N PRO A 546 -26.65 -18.73 11.51
CA PRO A 546 -27.77 -18.59 12.44
C PRO A 546 -27.97 -17.17 13.01
N TYR A 547 -26.86 -16.43 13.16
CA TYR A 547 -26.84 -15.08 13.73
C TYR A 547 -26.55 -13.96 12.74
N LEU A 548 -26.11 -14.29 11.52
CA LEU A 548 -25.62 -13.31 10.54
C LEU A 548 -26.37 -13.49 9.23
N ARG A 549 -26.65 -12.40 8.51
CA ARG A 549 -27.32 -12.47 7.20
C ARG A 549 -26.36 -12.81 6.07
N GLN A 550 -25.49 -13.79 6.28
CA GLN A 550 -24.46 -14.24 5.34
C GLN A 550 -24.44 -15.76 5.20
N PRO A 551 -23.84 -16.32 4.14
CA PRO A 551 -23.63 -17.76 4.02
C PRO A 551 -22.79 -18.29 5.19
N LEU A 552 -23.18 -19.43 5.76
CA LEU A 552 -22.39 -20.13 6.77
C LEU A 552 -21.20 -20.83 6.11
N THR A 553 -20.02 -20.67 6.70
CA THR A 553 -18.76 -21.19 6.18
C THR A 553 -17.99 -21.94 7.26
N ALA A 554 -16.98 -22.74 6.87
CA ALA A 554 -16.12 -23.42 7.83
C ALA A 554 -15.38 -22.43 8.77
N SER A 555 -15.07 -21.21 8.31
CA SER A 555 -14.39 -20.18 9.11
C SER A 555 -15.24 -19.54 10.21
N ASP A 556 -16.53 -19.87 10.27
CA ASP A 556 -17.42 -19.44 11.35
C ASP A 556 -17.30 -20.36 12.59
N PHE A 557 -16.61 -21.49 12.45
CA PHE A 557 -16.42 -22.47 13.53
C PHE A 557 -14.97 -22.48 14.04
N ILE A 558 -14.81 -22.72 15.34
CA ILE A 558 -13.53 -23.04 15.98
C ILE A 558 -13.68 -24.41 16.63
N ASP A 559 -12.77 -25.33 16.33
CA ASP A 559 -12.77 -26.70 16.83
C ASP A 559 -11.36 -27.16 17.26
N GLY A 560 -11.26 -28.41 17.71
CA GLY A 560 -9.99 -29.03 18.05
C GLY A 560 -9.22 -28.31 19.17
N ILE A 561 -7.91 -28.18 18.98
CA ILE A 561 -6.98 -27.54 19.92
C ILE A 561 -7.37 -26.08 20.19
N ASP A 562 -7.79 -25.36 19.14
CA ASP A 562 -8.17 -23.95 19.25
C ASP A 562 -9.37 -23.76 20.18
N ALA A 563 -10.39 -24.61 20.05
CA ALA A 563 -11.54 -24.59 20.95
C ALA A 563 -11.17 -25.00 22.38
N LEU A 564 -10.31 -26.00 22.54
CA LEU A 564 -9.86 -26.48 23.84
C LEU A 564 -9.05 -25.41 24.60
N ASP A 565 -8.14 -24.68 23.93
CA ASP A 565 -7.43 -23.56 24.53
C ASP A 565 -8.40 -22.46 24.97
N MET A 566 -9.37 -22.11 24.12
CA MET A 566 -10.34 -21.08 24.47
C MET A 566 -11.21 -21.48 25.67
N LEU A 567 -11.59 -22.75 25.78
CA LEU A 567 -12.33 -23.26 26.94
C LEU A 567 -11.47 -23.30 28.20
N THR A 568 -10.17 -23.57 28.07
CA THR A 568 -9.27 -23.75 29.21
C THR A 568 -8.68 -22.44 29.75
N ALA A 569 -8.34 -21.51 28.85
CA ALA A 569 -7.75 -20.20 29.15
C ALA A 569 -8.75 -19.18 29.71
N ALA A 570 -10.06 -19.44 29.58
CA ALA A 570 -11.08 -18.53 30.04
C ALA A 570 -11.07 -18.36 31.58
N THR A 571 -11.08 -17.11 32.03
CA THR A 571 -11.05 -16.73 33.45
C THR A 571 -12.44 -16.31 33.94
N ALA A 572 -12.63 -16.34 35.26
CA ALA A 572 -13.80 -15.73 35.87
C ALA A 572 -13.71 -14.20 35.69
N GLY A 573 -14.79 -13.56 35.26
CA GLY A 573 -14.84 -12.10 35.12
C GLY A 573 -14.44 -11.41 36.42
N ALA A 574 -13.32 -10.67 36.41
CA ALA A 574 -12.97 -9.73 37.45
C ALA A 574 -13.61 -8.38 37.14
N GLY A 575 -14.78 -8.13 37.72
CA GLY A 575 -15.19 -6.77 38.05
C GLY A 575 -14.43 -6.31 39.30
N SER A 576 -13.75 -5.17 39.18
CA SER A 576 -13.12 -4.31 40.22
C SER A 576 -11.98 -4.89 41.07
N ASP A 577 -10.74 -4.51 40.76
CA ASP A 577 -10.05 -3.40 41.44
C ASP A 577 -8.57 -3.37 40.99
N MET A 578 -8.22 -2.35 40.23
CA MET A 578 -6.84 -1.91 40.08
C MET A 578 -6.37 -1.35 41.42
N PRO A 579 -5.29 -1.86 42.05
CA PRO A 579 -4.43 -0.99 42.82
C PRO A 579 -3.58 -0.23 41.80
N GLU A 580 -3.79 1.07 41.78
CA GLU A 580 -2.95 2.07 41.12
C GLU A 580 -1.48 1.84 41.54
N ALA A 581 -0.70 1.17 40.68
CA ALA A 581 0.74 1.09 40.84
C ALA A 581 1.36 2.29 40.13
N THR A 582 1.81 3.24 40.95
CA THR A 582 2.66 4.37 40.59
C THR A 582 3.84 3.94 39.70
N PRO A 583 4.23 4.79 38.72
CA PRO A 583 5.28 4.47 37.77
C PRO A 583 6.64 4.63 38.46
N ASP A 584 7.51 3.63 38.37
CA ASP A 584 8.94 3.89 38.38
C ASP A 584 9.77 2.71 37.84
N SER A 585 10.83 3.12 37.14
CA SER A 585 12.00 2.38 36.66
C SER A 585 11.86 1.57 35.37
N GLU A 586 12.14 2.29 34.28
CA GLU A 586 12.83 1.80 33.08
C GLU A 586 13.80 0.64 33.35
N ALA A 587 13.65 -0.43 32.59
CA ALA A 587 14.76 -1.30 32.21
C ALA A 587 14.67 -1.54 30.70
N SER A 588 15.39 -0.69 29.98
CA SER A 588 15.73 -0.82 28.57
C SER A 588 16.30 -2.21 28.29
N VAL A 589 15.56 -3.03 27.55
CA VAL A 589 16.10 -4.16 26.78
C VAL A 589 15.89 -3.85 25.30
N THR A 590 16.55 -2.79 24.86
CA THR A 590 16.67 -2.42 23.45
C THR A 590 18.13 -2.17 23.14
N SER A 591 18.91 -3.23 22.89
CA SER A 591 20.08 -3.13 22.02
C SER A 591 20.56 -4.53 21.62
N GLU A 592 21.02 -4.64 20.38
CA GLU A 592 21.79 -5.75 19.78
C GLU A 592 21.09 -6.76 18.86
N TRP A 593 20.12 -6.37 18.01
CA TRP A 593 19.83 -7.20 16.82
C TRP A 593 19.55 -6.37 15.57
N THR A 594 20.55 -5.56 15.19
CA THR A 594 20.73 -5.04 13.82
C THR A 594 22.16 -5.30 13.39
N ARG A 595 22.43 -6.54 12.98
CA ARG A 595 23.55 -6.94 12.11
C ARG A 595 23.25 -8.34 11.58
N LEU A 596 22.47 -8.38 10.50
CA LEU A 596 22.67 -9.16 9.27
C LEU A 596 21.59 -8.77 8.27
#